data_AF-A0AAX0Z5H3-F1
#
_entry.id   AF-A0AAX0Z5H3-F1
#
_cell.length_a   1.000
_cell.length_b   1.000
_cell.length_c   1.000
_cell.angle_alpha   90.00
_cell.angle_beta   90.00
_cell.angle_gamma   90.00
#
_symmetry.space_group_name_H-M   'P 1'
#
loop_
_entity.id
_entity.type
_entity.pdbx_description
1 polymer ?
#
loop_
_entity_poly.entity_id
_entity_poly.type
_entity_poly.pdbx_seq_one_letter_code
_entity_poly.pdbx_strand_id
1 'polypeptide(L)'
;MYNWKTYRYSLLHVLIVFILFSTSFFRKPNGGKWMFVFMVLIGIVSFSVEYMLNRKTSGQKQEARRVKYLYFIMFQIMMTLILFVCIQLVMNRSL
;
A
#
# COMPACT_ATOMS: atom_id res chain seq x y z
N MET A 1 4.13 -23.42 -8.08
CA MET A 1 2.76 -22.95 -8.42
C MET A 1 2.64 -21.51 -7.94
N TYR A 2 2.51 -20.55 -8.85
CA TYR A 2 2.68 -19.12 -8.57
C TYR A 2 1.78 -18.64 -7.40
N ASN A 3 2.41 -18.20 -6.30
CA ASN A 3 1.79 -17.58 -5.12
C ASN A 3 1.06 -16.24 -5.41
N TRP A 4 0.65 -15.98 -6.66
CA TRP A 4 -0.03 -14.74 -7.03
C TRP A 4 -1.40 -14.59 -6.37
N LYS A 5 -2.08 -15.71 -6.08
CA LYS A 5 -3.34 -15.71 -5.33
C LYS A 5 -3.18 -15.20 -3.89
N THR A 6 -1.96 -15.28 -3.34
CA THR A 6 -1.65 -14.89 -1.96
C THR A 6 -1.48 -13.38 -1.79
N TYR A 7 -1.06 -12.65 -2.82
CA TYR A 7 -0.77 -11.22 -2.75
C TYR A 7 -1.82 -10.33 -3.42
N ARG A 8 -3.03 -10.87 -3.60
CA ARG A 8 -4.09 -10.17 -4.35
C ARG A 8 -4.49 -8.87 -3.66
N TYR A 9 -4.48 -8.82 -2.33
CA TYR A 9 -4.89 -7.63 -1.61
C TYR A 9 -3.85 -6.52 -1.73
N SER A 10 -2.56 -6.82 -1.61
CA SER A 10 -1.50 -5.81 -1.84
C SER A 10 -1.47 -5.32 -3.28
N LEU A 11 -1.64 -6.22 -4.25
CA LEU A 11 -1.66 -5.82 -5.66
C LEU A 11 -2.84 -4.89 -5.97
N LEU A 12 -4.05 -5.24 -5.51
CA LEU A 12 -5.23 -4.38 -5.64
C LEU A 12 -5.03 -3.04 -4.92
N HIS A 13 -4.48 -3.06 -3.71
CA HIS A 13 -4.19 -1.85 -2.95
C HIS A 13 -3.26 -0.92 -3.72
N VAL A 14 -2.14 -1.42 -4.24
CA VAL A 14 -1.18 -0.63 -5.02
C VAL A 14 -1.85 -0.03 -6.27
N LEU A 15 -2.68 -0.78 -6.99
CA LEU A 15 -3.40 -0.26 -8.16
C LEU A 15 -4.39 0.84 -7.79
N ILE A 16 -5.17 0.65 -6.72
CA ILE A 16 -6.12 1.65 -6.23
C ILE A 16 -5.37 2.93 -5.82
N VAL A 17 -4.27 2.79 -5.07
CA VAL A 17 -3.44 3.93 -4.64
C VAL A 17 -2.84 4.67 -5.85
N PHE A 18 -2.38 3.95 -6.87
CA PHE A 18 -1.89 4.57 -8.10
C PHE A 18 -2.97 5.45 -8.75
N ILE A 19 -4.17 4.90 -8.95
CA ILE A 19 -5.29 5.59 -9.61
C ILE A 19 -5.71 6.82 -8.80
N LEU A 20 -5.86 6.68 -7.48
CA LEU A 20 -6.37 7.75 -6.62
C LEU A 20 -5.40 8.92 -6.45
N PHE A 21 -4.09 8.64 -6.31
CA PHE A 21 -3.13 9.66 -5.90
C PHE A 21 -2.24 10.20 -7.03
N SER A 22 -2.14 9.50 -8.17
CA SER A 22 -1.27 9.89 -9.31
C SER A 22 -1.47 11.34 -9.77
N THR A 23 -2.72 11.76 -9.98
CA THR A 23 -3.05 13.12 -10.41
C THR A 23 -2.54 14.19 -9.45
N SER A 24 -2.54 13.92 -8.14
CA SER A 24 -2.04 14.87 -7.14
C SER A 24 -0.53 15.07 -7.26
N PHE A 25 0.22 14.01 -7.55
CA PHE A 25 1.66 14.09 -7.74
C PHE A 25 2.02 14.78 -9.07
N PHE A 26 1.42 14.36 -10.19
CA PHE A 26 1.78 14.88 -11.52
C PHE A 26 1.49 16.37 -11.72
N ARG A 27 0.70 17.00 -10.86
CA ARG A 27 0.45 18.45 -10.89
C ARG A 27 1.63 19.31 -10.41
N LYS A 28 2.65 18.72 -9.76
CA LYS A 28 3.81 19.46 -9.25
C LYS A 28 5.09 19.16 -10.04
N PRO A 29 6.03 20.12 -10.15
CA PRO A 29 7.35 19.84 -10.69
C PRO A 29 8.05 18.77 -9.83
N ASN A 30 8.78 17.86 -10.48
CA ASN A 30 9.35 16.65 -9.85
C ASN A 30 8.32 15.66 -9.24
N GLY A 31 7.02 15.86 -9.45
CA GLY A 31 5.96 15.02 -8.89
C GLY A 31 6.06 13.54 -9.27
N GLY A 32 6.51 13.25 -10.50
CA GLY A 32 6.73 11.86 -10.94
C GLY A 32 7.79 11.10 -10.11
N LYS A 33 8.86 11.79 -9.66
CA LYS A 33 9.89 11.18 -8.80
C LYS A 33 9.30 10.84 -7.43
N TRP A 34 8.56 11.78 -6.83
CA TRP A 34 7.90 11.58 -5.54
C TRP A 34 6.78 10.53 -5.60
N MET A 35 6.07 10.45 -6.72
CA MET A 35 5.10 9.40 -6.96
C MET A 35 5.77 8.03 -7.01
N PHE A 36 6.90 7.90 -7.72
CA PHE A 36 7.63 6.63 -7.76
C PHE A 36 8.08 6.21 -6.35
N VAL A 37 8.64 7.13 -5.56
CA VAL A 37 9.03 6.87 -4.16
C VAL A 37 7.81 6.44 -3.33
N PHE A 38 6.68 7.13 -3.45
CA PHE A 38 5.44 6.79 -2.76
C PHE A 38 4.96 5.38 -3.11
N MET A 39 4.91 5.03 -4.41
CA MET A 39 4.48 3.72 -4.88
C MET A 39 5.40 2.59 -4.40
N VAL A 40 6.71 2.81 -4.39
CA VAL A 40 7.69 1.84 -3.88
C VAL A 40 7.50 1.60 -2.38
N LEU A 41 7.34 2.66 -1.59
CA LEU A 41 7.12 2.53 -0.14
C LEU A 41 5.82 1.78 0.16
N ILE A 42 4.72 2.12 -0.52
CA ILE A 42 3.45 1.42 -0.38
C ILE A 42 3.59 -0.05 -0.79
N GLY A 43 4.23 -0.34 -1.92
CA GLY A 43 4.50 -1.70 -2.36
C GLY A 43 5.26 -2.51 -1.31
N ILE A 44 6.40 -2.01 -0.83
CA ILE A 44 7.22 -2.73 0.16
C ILE A 44 6.40 -3.03 1.43
N VAL A 45 5.72 -2.04 1.99
CA VAL A 45 4.93 -2.21 3.23
C VAL A 45 3.77 -3.18 3.00
N SER A 46 3.00 -2.98 1.93
CA SER A 46 1.84 -3.80 1.60
C SER A 46 2.21 -5.27 1.46
N PHE A 47 3.17 -5.57 0.58
CA PHE A 47 3.56 -6.96 0.28
C PHE A 47 4.25 -7.64 1.47
N SER A 48 5.09 -6.91 2.23
CA SER A 48 5.78 -7.49 3.40
C SER A 48 4.80 -7.87 4.51
N VAL A 49 3.82 -7.01 4.79
CA VAL A 49 2.83 -7.26 5.83
C VAL A 49 1.85 -8.37 5.38
N GLU A 50 1.43 -8.41 4.11
CA GLU A 50 0.60 -9.51 3.59
C GLU A 50 1.33 -10.85 3.64
N TYR A 51 2.62 -10.88 3.30
CA TYR A 51 3.45 -12.08 3.40
C TYR A 51 3.46 -12.62 4.84
N MET A 52 3.76 -11.74 5.81
CA MET A 52 3.78 -12.11 7.21
C MET A 52 2.40 -12.57 7.70
N LEU A 53 1.34 -11.90 7.26
CA LEU A 53 -0.04 -12.23 7.63
C LEU A 53 -0.43 -13.61 7.10
N ASN A 54 -0.15 -13.89 5.83
CA ASN A 54 -0.44 -15.17 5.20
C ASN A 54 0.32 -16.30 5.91
N ARG A 55 1.61 -16.11 6.23
CA ARG A 55 2.41 -17.10 6.96
C ARG A 55 1.79 -17.42 8.33
N LYS A 56 1.39 -16.40 9.09
CA LYS A 56 0.79 -16.56 10.43
C LYS A 56 -0.65 -17.09 10.44
N THR A 57 -1.37 -17.01 9.32
CA THR A 57 -2.80 -17.37 9.26
C THR A 57 -3.09 -18.60 8.39
N SER A 58 -2.08 -19.20 7.76
CA SER A 58 -2.19 -20.37 6.88
C SER A 58 -2.86 -21.60 7.54
N GLY A 59 -2.69 -21.80 8.84
CA GLY A 59 -3.33 -22.89 9.61
C GLY A 59 -4.60 -22.52 10.37
N GLN A 60 -5.10 -21.28 10.25
CA GLN A 60 -6.27 -20.83 11.00
C GLN A 60 -7.58 -21.04 10.23
N LYS A 61 -8.70 -21.18 10.97
CA LYS A 61 -10.06 -21.19 10.41
C LYS A 61 -10.29 -19.95 9.54
N GLN A 62 -11.02 -20.13 8.44
CA GLN A 62 -11.24 -19.10 7.41
C GLN A 62 -11.83 -17.79 7.97
N GLU A 63 -12.70 -17.88 8.97
CA GLU A 63 -13.32 -16.73 9.63
C GLU A 63 -12.31 -15.85 10.38
N ALA A 64 -11.44 -16.45 11.19
CA ALA A 64 -10.37 -15.75 11.90
C ALA A 64 -9.35 -15.12 10.92
N ARG A 65 -9.10 -15.79 9.78
CA ARG A 65 -8.27 -15.23 8.71
C ARG A 65 -8.92 -13.99 8.10
N ARG A 66 -10.22 -14.03 7.79
CA ARG A 66 -10.95 -12.89 7.17
C ARG A 66 -10.90 -11.64 8.03
N VAL A 67 -11.11 -11.76 9.35
CA VAL A 67 -11.02 -10.63 10.29
C VAL A 67 -9.62 -9.99 10.26
N LYS A 68 -8.57 -10.81 10.29
CA LYS A 68 -7.18 -10.33 10.23
C LYS A 68 -6.85 -9.62 8.92
N TYR A 69 -7.35 -10.11 7.79
CA TYR A 69 -7.19 -9.43 6.49
C TYR A 69 -7.96 -8.10 6.43
N LEU A 70 -9.09 -7.98 7.14
CA LEU A 70 -9.83 -6.72 7.23
C LEU A 70 -9.04 -5.65 8.01
N TYR A 71 -8.46 -6.02 9.17
CA TYR A 71 -7.54 -5.16 9.91
C TYR A 71 -6.31 -4.76 9.09
N PHE A 72 -5.78 -5.69 8.30
CA PHE A 72 -4.67 -5.42 7.39
C PHE A 72 -5.03 -4.37 6.33
N ILE A 73 -6.21 -4.46 5.72
CA ILE A 73 -6.69 -3.47 4.76
C ILE A 73 -6.86 -2.10 5.44
N MET A 74 -7.47 -2.05 6.63
CA MET A 74 -7.60 -0.80 7.40
C MET A 74 -6.22 -0.18 7.70
N PHE A 75 -5.25 -0.98 8.12
CA PHE A 75 -3.89 -0.54 8.38
C PHE A 75 -3.22 0.01 7.11
N GLN A 76 -3.37 -0.67 5.97
CA GLN A 76 -2.84 -0.20 4.69
C GLN A 76 -3.41 1.17 4.29
N ILE A 77 -4.73 1.37 4.41
CA ILE A 77 -5.37 2.64 4.09
C ILE A 77 -4.82 3.76 4.99
N MET A 78 -4.75 3.52 6.31
CA MET A 78 -4.24 4.51 7.26
C MET A 78 -2.79 4.89 6.96
N MET A 79 -1.90 3.91 6.76
CA MET A 79 -0.50 4.15 6.44
C MET A 79 -0.33 4.89 5.11
N THR A 80 -1.19 4.60 4.13
CA THR A 80 -1.20 5.27 2.83
C THR A 80 -1.52 6.75 2.97
N LEU A 81 -2.56 7.09 3.74
CA LEU A 81 -2.94 8.49 3.99
C LEU A 81 -1.82 9.24 4.72
N ILE A 82 -1.21 8.63 5.74
CA ILE A 82 -0.08 9.22 6.47
C ILE A 82 1.11 9.47 5.53
N LEU A 83 1.53 8.45 4.77
CA LEU A 83 2.63 8.57 3.80
C LEU A 83 2.34 9.63 2.74
N PHE A 84 1.10 9.69 2.25
CA PHE A 84 0.69 10.68 1.27
C PHE A 84 0.86 12.10 1.82
N VAL A 85 0.35 12.37 3.03
CA VAL A 85 0.51 13.68 3.69
C VAL A 85 1.99 14.01 3.91
N CYS A 86 2.79 13.08 4.41
CA CYS A 86 4.22 13.28 4.62
C CYS A 86 4.94 13.65 3.32
N ILE A 87 4.71 12.91 2.23
CA ILE A 87 5.37 13.20 0.95
C ILE A 87 4.86 14.51 0.36
N GLN A 88 3.57 14.83 0.47
CA GLN A 88 3.04 16.12 0.01
C GLN A 88 3.68 17.30 0.74
N LEU A 89 3.90 17.18 2.05
CA LEU A 89 4.61 18.19 2.86
C LEU A 89 6.07 18.33 2.43
N VAL A 90 6.78 17.22 2.25
CA VAL A 90 8.18 17.24 1.79
C VAL A 90 8.28 17.85 0.40
N MET A 91 7.41 17.44 -0.53
CA MET A 91 7.37 17.95 -1.89
C MET A 91 7.04 19.45 -1.95
N ASN A 92 6.18 19.94 -1.06
CA ASN A 92 5.90 21.38 -0.93
C ASN A 92 7.07 22.18 -0.37
N ARG A 93 7.93 21.59 0.47
CA ARG A 93 9.14 22.25 1.00
C ARG A 93 10.33 22.20 0.03
N SER A 94 10.36 21.22 -0.87
CA SER A 94 11.42 21.05 -1.87
C SER A 94 11.21 21.87 -3.16
N LEU A 95 10.18 22.71 -3.17
CA LEU A 95 9.77 23.61 -4.25
C LEU A 95 10.29 25.02 -3.95
#